data_AF-A0AAW2K006-F1
#
_entry.id   AF-A0AAW2K006-F1
#
_cell.length_a   1.000
_cell.length_b   1.000
_cell.length_c   1.000
_cell.angle_alpha   90.00
_cell.angle_beta   90.00
_cell.angle_gamma   90.00
#
_symmetry.space_group_name_H-M   'P 1'
#
loop_
_entity.id
_entity.type
_entity.pdbx_description
1 polymer ?
#
loop_
_entity_poly.entity_id
_entity_poly.type
_entity_poly.pdbx_seq_one_letter_code
_entity_poly.pdbx_strand_id
1 'polypeptide(L)'
;MDIRLRFLKLLGRWLDTISPTLLVNFRNGKLLKQVNATILALIPKVQLPSTVSDYRPISCCTVIYKTIAKIIVKRMQLVLHLLIDYSQNAFVPGRNISDNILLAQELLAGYNQARLPPRSTIKVDIQKAYDSVEWDFLIEVLKLFNFPACFIGWIEQCVTTASFSISLMVQSMGIFLVLEDSDRVTHVTISLRSCNGNMDYSYVTEFEMIIISSFTGNARNTVIKDTLAEFANISGLQVNASKSQIIISKSGQHEKQQILDLLGFQEGFYQ
;
A
#
# COMPACT_ATOMS: atom_id res chain seq x y z
N MET A 1 -42.86 -9.56 17.62
CA MET A 1 -41.82 -9.34 18.65
C MET A 1 -40.46 -9.41 17.96
N ASP A 2 -39.69 -8.35 18.13
CA ASP A 2 -38.94 -7.66 17.08
C ASP A 2 -37.63 -8.34 16.66
N ILE A 3 -37.42 -8.56 15.35
CA ILE A 3 -36.17 -9.07 14.78
C ILE A 3 -35.00 -8.14 15.18
N ARG A 4 -35.26 -6.84 15.32
CA ARG A 4 -34.28 -5.87 15.82
C ARG A 4 -33.88 -6.15 17.27
N LEU A 5 -34.82 -6.48 18.15
CA LEU A 5 -34.52 -6.86 19.54
C LEU A 5 -33.74 -8.18 19.61
N ARG A 6 -34.02 -9.15 18.74
CA ARG A 6 -33.22 -10.39 18.67
C ARG A 6 -31.81 -10.13 18.16
N PHE A 7 -31.66 -9.32 17.12
CA PHE A 7 -30.35 -8.91 16.61
C PHE A 7 -29.54 -8.15 17.66
N LEU A 8 -30.14 -7.18 18.34
CA LEU A 8 -29.47 -6.40 19.39
C LEU A 8 -29.08 -7.28 20.59
N LYS A 9 -29.90 -8.27 20.97
CA LYS A 9 -29.55 -9.23 22.02
C LYS A 9 -28.40 -10.15 21.61
N LEU A 10 -28.38 -10.61 20.36
CA LEU A 10 -27.28 -11.41 19.81
C LEU A 10 -26.00 -10.59 19.73
N LEU A 11 -26.09 -9.34 19.27
CA LEU A 11 -24.97 -8.41 19.21
C LEU A 11 -24.42 -8.10 20.61
N GLY A 12 -25.29 -7.85 21.59
CA GLY A 12 -24.88 -7.62 22.99
C GLY A 12 -24.11 -8.81 23.56
N ARG A 13 -24.66 -10.03 23.44
CA ARG A 13 -23.96 -11.25 23.89
C ARG A 13 -22.62 -11.47 23.17
N TRP A 14 -22.59 -11.16 21.88
CA TRP A 14 -21.38 -11.26 21.07
C TRP A 14 -20.31 -10.24 21.52
N LEU A 15 -20.70 -9.01 21.83
CA LEU A 15 -19.83 -7.98 22.38
C LEU A 15 -19.29 -8.35 23.76
N ASP A 16 -20.15 -8.90 24.63
CA ASP A 16 -19.74 -9.37 25.96
C ASP A 16 -18.70 -10.50 25.88
N THR A 17 -18.81 -11.35 24.85
CA THR A 17 -17.88 -12.47 24.62
C THR A 17 -16.52 -11.99 24.08
N ILE A 18 -16.50 -10.96 23.23
CA ILE A 18 -15.29 -10.53 22.52
C ILE A 18 -14.52 -9.45 23.27
N SER A 19 -15.20 -8.60 24.04
CA SER A 19 -14.56 -7.49 24.76
C SER A 19 -13.40 -7.96 25.67
N PRO A 20 -13.53 -9.05 26.45
CA PRO A 20 -12.42 -9.56 27.26
C PRO A 20 -11.22 -10.00 26.41
N THR A 21 -11.46 -10.70 25.30
CA THR A 21 -10.43 -11.14 24.36
C THR A 21 -9.68 -9.95 23.75
N LEU A 22 -10.40 -8.91 23.33
CA LEU A 22 -9.78 -7.68 22.84
C LEU A 22 -8.91 -7.00 23.90
N LEU A 23 -9.43 -6.88 25.12
CA LEU A 23 -8.72 -6.24 26.23
C LEU A 23 -7.45 -6.99 26.61
N VAL A 24 -7.50 -8.33 26.67
CA VAL A 24 -6.33 -9.17 26.96
C VAL A 24 -5.26 -9.01 25.88
N ASN A 25 -5.66 -8.98 24.60
CA ASN A 25 -4.71 -8.83 23.49
C ASN A 25 -3.97 -7.47 23.55
N PHE A 26 -4.70 -6.37 23.78
CA PHE A 26 -4.09 -5.05 23.89
C PHE A 26 -3.25 -4.87 25.18
N ARG A 27 -3.62 -5.52 26.29
CA ARG A 27 -2.85 -5.47 27.55
C ARG A 27 -1.56 -6.27 27.48
N ASN A 28 -1.64 -7.49 26.96
CA ASN A 28 -0.51 -8.41 26.95
C ASN A 28 0.38 -8.24 25.71
N GLY A 29 -0.09 -7.49 24.71
CA GLY A 29 0.61 -7.28 23.45
C GLY A 29 0.80 -8.57 22.65
N LYS A 30 -0.04 -9.59 22.86
CA LYS A 30 0.04 -10.90 22.19
C LYS A 30 -1.29 -11.22 21.53
N LEU A 31 -1.22 -11.72 20.29
CA LEU A 31 -2.39 -12.15 19.54
C LEU A 31 -2.49 -13.68 19.57
N LEU A 32 -3.67 -14.21 19.90
CA LEU A 32 -3.92 -15.65 19.78
C LEU A 32 -3.84 -16.07 18.32
N LYS A 33 -3.16 -17.18 18.02
CA LYS A 33 -2.97 -17.68 16.64
C LYS A 33 -4.30 -17.84 15.89
N GLN A 34 -5.32 -18.36 16.56
CA GLN A 34 -6.65 -18.57 15.99
C GLN A 34 -7.34 -17.26 15.59
N VAL A 35 -7.02 -16.15 16.26
CA VAL A 35 -7.56 -14.83 15.92
C VAL A 35 -6.94 -14.34 14.62
N ASN A 36 -5.63 -14.55 14.43
CA ASN A 36 -4.91 -14.15 13.22
C ASN A 36 -4.93 -15.20 12.08
N ALA A 37 -5.82 -16.18 12.19
CA ALA A 37 -6.05 -17.15 11.13
C ALA A 37 -6.92 -16.57 10.01
N THR A 38 -6.50 -16.76 8.77
CA THR A 38 -7.16 -16.23 7.57
C THR A 38 -7.42 -17.35 6.57
N ILE A 39 -8.66 -17.46 6.09
CA ILE A 39 -8.98 -18.40 5.01
C ILE A 39 -8.78 -17.70 3.67
N LEU A 40 -7.91 -18.21 2.80
CA LEU A 40 -7.76 -17.75 1.42
C LEU A 40 -8.77 -18.49 0.54
N ALA A 41 -9.92 -17.86 0.28
CA ALA A 41 -10.93 -18.37 -0.63
C ALA A 41 -10.49 -18.09 -2.08
N LEU A 42 -10.25 -19.14 -2.86
CA LEU A 42 -9.87 -19.02 -4.27
C LEU A 42 -11.12 -18.98 -5.15
N ILE A 43 -11.38 -17.82 -5.75
CA ILE A 43 -12.50 -17.62 -6.68
C ILE A 43 -11.99 -17.67 -8.12
N PRO A 44 -12.51 -18.57 -8.98
CA PRO A 44 -12.08 -18.64 -10.38
C PRO A 44 -12.42 -17.34 -11.14
N LYS A 45 -11.47 -16.82 -11.91
CA LYS A 45 -11.67 -15.67 -12.82
C LYS A 45 -12.21 -16.08 -14.18
N VAL A 46 -12.00 -17.34 -14.57
CA VAL A 46 -12.34 -17.93 -15.87
C VAL A 46 -13.06 -19.26 -15.68
N GLN A 47 -13.73 -19.76 -16.73
CA GLN A 47 -14.56 -20.98 -16.65
C GLN A 47 -13.75 -22.26 -16.39
N LEU A 48 -12.57 -22.40 -17.00
CA LEU A 48 -11.64 -23.50 -16.75
C LEU A 48 -10.31 -22.94 -16.24
N PRO A 49 -10.17 -22.71 -14.93
CA PRO A 49 -8.89 -22.28 -14.36
C PRO A 49 -7.88 -23.43 -14.44
N SER A 50 -6.72 -23.17 -15.03
CA SER A 50 -5.63 -24.16 -15.16
C SER A 50 -4.38 -23.76 -14.37
N THR A 51 -4.24 -22.49 -14.05
CA THR A 51 -3.10 -21.92 -13.30
C THR A 51 -3.58 -21.22 -12.03
N VAL A 52 -2.70 -21.07 -11.03
CA VAL A 52 -3.01 -20.33 -9.80
C VAL A 52 -3.39 -18.87 -10.09
N SER A 53 -2.79 -18.27 -11.13
CA SER A 53 -3.13 -16.93 -11.61
C SER A 53 -4.57 -16.77 -12.11
N ASP A 54 -5.22 -17.87 -12.50
CA ASP A 54 -6.62 -17.89 -12.92
C ASP A 54 -7.59 -17.75 -11.75
N TYR A 55 -7.10 -17.85 -10.50
CA TYR A 55 -7.88 -17.60 -9.31
C TYR A 55 -7.65 -16.18 -8.77
N ARG A 56 -8.69 -15.62 -8.18
CA ARG A 56 -8.63 -14.43 -7.33
C ARG A 56 -8.68 -14.91 -5.88
N PRO A 57 -7.60 -14.76 -5.10
CA PRO A 57 -7.64 -15.04 -3.68
C PRO A 57 -8.45 -13.95 -2.96
N ILE A 58 -9.31 -14.36 -2.02
CA ILE A 58 -9.98 -13.49 -1.06
C ILE A 58 -9.56 -13.90 0.34
N SER A 59 -8.96 -12.97 1.08
CA SER A 59 -8.55 -13.18 2.47
C SER A 59 -9.73 -13.00 3.43
N CYS A 60 -10.22 -14.11 3.97
CA CYS A 60 -11.30 -14.18 4.95
C CYS A 60 -10.73 -14.26 6.37
N CYS A 61 -10.37 -13.11 6.94
CA CYS A 61 -9.90 -13.02 8.33
C CYS A 61 -11.05 -13.08 9.34
N THR A 62 -10.74 -13.44 10.59
CA THR A 62 -11.72 -13.44 11.69
C THR A 62 -12.29 -12.04 11.96
N VAL A 63 -13.55 -11.98 12.41
CA VAL A 63 -14.19 -10.69 12.78
C VAL A 63 -13.47 -10.04 13.97
N ILE A 64 -12.93 -10.85 14.89
CA ILE A 64 -12.13 -10.36 16.02
C ILE A 64 -10.88 -9.65 15.51
N TYR A 65 -10.13 -10.26 14.60
CA TYR A 65 -8.96 -9.64 14.00
C TYR A 65 -9.31 -8.35 13.24
N LYS A 66 -10.37 -8.37 12.42
CA LYS A 66 -10.84 -7.17 11.72
C LYS A 66 -11.17 -6.04 12.69
N THR A 67 -11.72 -6.37 13.86
CA THR A 67 -12.01 -5.40 14.93
C THR A 67 -10.73 -4.83 15.54
N ILE A 68 -9.75 -5.69 15.87
CA ILE A 68 -8.42 -5.27 16.38
C ILE A 68 -7.74 -4.34 15.38
N ALA A 69 -7.61 -4.78 14.12
CA ALA A 69 -7.01 -4.00 13.05
C ALA A 69 -7.73 -2.66 12.86
N LYS A 70 -9.08 -2.64 12.93
CA LYS A 70 -9.86 -1.40 12.82
C LYS A 70 -9.58 -0.44 13.97
N ILE A 71 -9.43 -0.93 15.20
CA ILE A 71 -9.06 -0.11 16.37
C ILE A 71 -7.67 0.49 16.19
N ILE A 72 -6.69 -0.30 15.74
CA ILE A 72 -5.31 0.16 15.47
C ILE A 72 -5.32 1.25 14.39
N VAL A 73 -5.99 1.00 13.26
CA VAL A 73 -6.13 1.98 12.17
C VAL A 73 -6.81 3.26 12.66
N LYS A 74 -7.87 3.16 13.47
CA LYS A 74 -8.56 4.33 14.02
C LYS A 74 -7.68 5.16 14.93
N ARG A 75 -6.79 4.54 15.71
CA ARG A 75 -5.79 5.25 16.53
C ARG A 75 -4.72 5.91 15.65
N MET A 76 -4.22 5.21 14.64
CA MET A 76 -3.23 5.75 13.70
C MET A 76 -3.79 6.93 12.89
N GLN A 77 -5.07 6.89 12.52
CA GLN A 77 -5.75 7.98 11.82
C GLN A 77 -5.70 9.31 12.57
N LEU A 78 -5.61 9.31 13.90
CA LEU A 78 -5.55 10.53 14.71
C LEU A 78 -4.26 11.32 14.48
N VAL A 79 -3.15 10.62 14.19
CA VAL A 79 -1.83 11.23 13.99
C VAL A 79 -1.41 11.25 12.52
N LEU A 80 -2.19 10.63 11.63
CA LEU A 80 -1.83 10.46 10.22
C LEU A 80 -1.47 11.79 9.54
N HIS A 81 -2.23 12.85 9.82
CA HIS A 81 -1.99 14.20 9.27
C HIS A 81 -0.63 14.83 9.63
N LEU A 82 0.04 14.34 10.68
CA LEU A 82 1.38 14.78 11.07
C LEU A 82 2.48 13.97 10.36
N LEU A 83 2.15 12.77 9.90
CA LEU A 83 3.09 11.81 9.32
C LEU A 83 3.15 11.91 7.80
N ILE A 84 2.04 12.31 7.17
CA ILE A 84 1.91 12.31 5.71
C ILE A 84 1.90 13.72 5.14
N ASP A 85 2.39 13.85 3.91
CA ASP A 85 2.36 15.12 3.20
C ASP A 85 0.95 15.50 2.73
N TYR A 86 0.71 16.77 2.43
CA TYR A 86 -0.55 17.25 1.86
C TYR A 86 -0.81 16.68 0.46
N SER A 87 0.24 16.32 -0.29
CA SER A 87 0.14 15.69 -1.61
C SER A 87 -0.39 14.24 -1.59
N GLN A 88 -0.72 13.70 -0.41
CA GLN A 88 -1.22 12.35 -0.23
C GLN A 88 -2.70 12.33 0.13
N ASN A 89 -3.58 12.14 -0.85
CA ASN A 89 -5.02 12.21 -0.61
C ASN A 89 -5.68 10.85 -0.45
N ALA A 90 -5.09 9.80 -1.02
CA ALA A 90 -5.62 8.44 -0.95
C ALA A 90 -5.72 7.94 0.50
N PHE A 91 -6.90 7.42 0.87
CA PHE A 91 -7.21 6.83 2.18
C PHE A 91 -7.08 7.75 3.40
N VAL A 92 -7.01 9.07 3.20
CA VAL A 92 -6.98 10.04 4.28
C VAL A 92 -8.37 10.64 4.46
N PRO A 93 -9.01 10.48 5.64
CA PRO A 93 -10.30 11.09 5.89
C PRO A 93 -10.24 12.60 5.69
N GLY A 94 -11.17 13.15 4.90
CA GLY A 94 -11.28 14.59 4.65
C GLY A 94 -10.43 15.13 3.49
N ARG A 95 -9.67 14.28 2.77
CA ARG A 95 -8.97 14.66 1.54
C ARG A 95 -9.70 14.10 0.32
N ASN A 96 -9.75 14.86 -0.78
CA ASN A 96 -10.41 14.45 -2.00
C ASN A 96 -9.37 14.05 -3.07
N ILE A 97 -9.66 12.97 -3.81
CA ILE A 97 -8.86 12.57 -4.98
C ILE A 97 -8.80 13.68 -6.04
N SER A 98 -9.85 14.51 -6.14
CA SER A 98 -9.87 15.66 -7.05
C SER A 98 -8.76 16.67 -6.78
N ASP A 99 -8.31 16.82 -5.53
CA ASP A 99 -7.25 17.77 -5.18
C ASP A 99 -5.90 17.33 -5.80
N ASN A 100 -5.66 16.03 -5.93
CA ASN A 100 -4.46 15.50 -6.57
C ASN A 100 -4.52 15.58 -8.09
N ILE A 101 -5.72 15.48 -8.67
CA ILE A 101 -5.93 15.76 -10.11
C ILE A 101 -5.58 17.23 -10.40
N LEU A 102 -6.06 18.16 -9.58
CA LEU A 102 -5.76 19.58 -9.74
C LEU A 102 -4.25 19.85 -9.57
N LEU A 103 -3.64 19.27 -8.53
CA LEU A 103 -2.20 19.39 -8.29
C LEU A 103 -1.39 18.84 -9.48
N ALA A 104 -1.76 17.68 -10.02
CA ALA A 104 -1.11 17.13 -11.21
C ALA A 104 -1.26 18.06 -12.43
N GLN A 105 -2.45 18.62 -12.65
CA GLN A 105 -2.70 19.58 -13.73
C GLN A 105 -1.84 20.85 -13.57
N GLU A 106 -1.69 21.37 -12.37
CA GLU A 106 -0.84 22.54 -12.10
C GLU A 106 0.64 22.22 -12.30
N LEU A 107 1.12 21.09 -11.81
CA LEU A 107 2.52 20.68 -11.98
C LEU A 107 2.90 20.48 -13.45
N LEU A 108 1.93 20.09 -14.27
CA LEU A 108 2.08 19.85 -15.69
C LEU A 108 1.56 21.03 -16.53
N ALA A 109 1.16 22.14 -15.89
CA ALA A 109 0.79 23.36 -16.57
C ALA A 109 2.02 23.93 -17.29
N GLY A 110 1.86 24.21 -18.58
CA GLY A 110 2.95 24.70 -19.41
C GLY A 110 4.06 23.68 -19.67
N TYR A 111 3.87 22.39 -19.37
CA TYR A 111 4.90 21.34 -19.50
C TYR A 111 5.57 21.28 -20.88
N ASN A 112 4.84 21.65 -21.93
CA ASN A 112 5.33 21.64 -23.32
C ASN A 112 5.68 23.05 -23.87
N GLN A 113 5.75 24.07 -23.02
CA GLN A 113 6.14 25.42 -23.46
C GLN A 113 7.63 25.46 -23.79
N ALA A 114 7.96 25.83 -25.04
CA ALA A 114 9.34 25.88 -25.53
C ALA A 114 10.25 26.85 -24.74
N ARG A 115 9.67 27.87 -24.09
CA ARG A 115 10.40 28.83 -23.25
C ARG A 115 10.84 28.28 -21.88
N LEU A 116 10.30 27.13 -21.48
CA LEU A 116 10.60 26.51 -20.19
C LEU A 116 11.71 25.47 -20.35
N PRO A 117 12.53 25.25 -19.30
CA PRO A 117 13.55 24.22 -19.33
C PRO A 117 12.92 22.83 -19.58
N PRO A 118 13.67 21.88 -20.16
CA PRO A 118 13.21 20.51 -20.30
C PRO A 118 12.72 19.93 -18.96
N ARG A 119 11.63 19.17 -18.99
CA ARG A 119 11.01 18.50 -17.83
C ARG A 119 10.68 17.05 -18.12
N SER A 120 10.88 16.18 -17.13
CA SER A 120 10.48 14.77 -17.13
C SER A 120 9.57 14.50 -15.95
N THR A 121 8.59 13.65 -16.18
CA THR A 121 7.64 13.19 -15.17
C THR A 121 7.77 11.69 -15.15
N ILE A 122 8.09 11.16 -13.98
CA ILE A 122 8.27 9.75 -13.73
C ILE A 122 7.09 9.30 -12.89
N LYS A 123 6.29 8.41 -13.44
CA LYS A 123 5.22 7.73 -12.75
C LYS A 123 5.74 6.36 -12.35
N VAL A 124 5.90 6.11 -11.06
CA VAL A 124 6.39 4.86 -10.50
C VAL A 124 5.21 4.05 -9.95
N ASP A 125 5.01 2.87 -10.52
CA ASP A 125 4.08 1.85 -10.00
C ASP A 125 4.85 0.88 -9.11
N ILE A 126 4.33 0.57 -7.91
CA ILE A 126 4.95 -0.40 -6.99
C ILE A 126 4.27 -1.75 -7.16
N GLN A 127 5.06 -2.79 -7.40
CA GLN A 127 4.56 -4.15 -7.54
C GLN A 127 4.06 -4.69 -6.21
N LYS A 128 2.76 -5.01 -6.17
CA LYS A 128 2.11 -5.77 -5.08
C LYS A 128 2.52 -5.26 -3.69
N ALA A 129 2.46 -3.94 -3.46
CA ALA A 129 3.01 -3.30 -2.26
C ALA A 129 2.60 -3.94 -0.92
N TYR A 130 1.38 -4.48 -0.83
CA TYR A 130 0.87 -5.15 0.37
C TYR A 130 1.45 -6.55 0.60
N ASP A 131 1.96 -7.19 -0.46
CA ASP A 131 2.52 -8.54 -0.43
C ASP A 131 4.06 -8.49 -0.35
N SER A 132 4.69 -7.37 -0.73
CA SER A 132 6.14 -7.25 -0.90
C SER A 132 6.85 -6.46 0.20
N VAL A 133 6.13 -5.73 1.05
CA VAL A 133 6.76 -4.95 2.13
C VAL A 133 7.47 -5.84 3.15
N GLU A 134 8.70 -5.48 3.51
CA GLU A 134 9.44 -6.15 4.58
C GLU A 134 8.95 -5.70 5.96
N TRP A 135 8.76 -6.66 6.86
CA TRP A 135 8.24 -6.37 8.20
C TRP A 135 9.22 -5.57 9.05
N ASP A 136 10.52 -5.87 8.96
CA ASP A 136 11.54 -5.13 9.70
C ASP A 136 11.55 -3.65 9.30
N PHE A 137 11.42 -3.36 8.00
CA PHE A 137 11.28 -1.99 7.50
C PHE A 137 10.05 -1.29 8.08
N LEU A 138 8.90 -1.95 8.07
CA LEU A 138 7.67 -1.41 8.68
C LEU A 138 7.88 -1.06 10.16
N ILE A 139 8.50 -1.96 10.93
CA ILE A 139 8.74 -1.77 12.36
C ILE A 139 9.73 -0.62 12.60
N GLU A 140 10.79 -0.51 11.82
CA GLU A 140 11.75 0.60 11.92
C GLU A 140 11.11 1.95 11.55
N VAL A 141 10.24 2.00 10.54
CA VAL A 141 9.48 3.23 10.20
C VAL A 141 8.59 3.67 11.36
N LEU A 142 7.90 2.74 12.03
CA LEU A 142 7.08 3.07 13.20
C LEU A 142 7.92 3.58 14.38
N LYS A 143 9.12 3.02 14.58
CA LYS A 143 10.08 3.52 15.59
C LYS A 143 10.56 4.92 15.23
N LEU A 144 10.88 5.18 13.96
CA LEU A 144 11.32 6.49 13.47
C LEU A 144 10.26 7.58 13.69
N PHE A 145 8.98 7.24 13.47
CA PHE A 145 7.85 8.13 13.78
C PHE A 145 7.52 8.20 15.29
N ASN A 146 8.35 7.57 16.13
CA ASN A 146 8.26 7.62 17.58
C ASN A 146 6.92 7.07 18.14
N PHE A 147 6.37 6.03 17.49
CA PHE A 147 5.19 5.35 18.03
C PHE A 147 5.53 4.63 19.35
N PRO A 148 4.60 4.55 20.31
CA PRO A 148 4.84 3.82 21.55
C PRO A 148 5.16 2.36 21.30
N ALA A 149 6.14 1.79 22.02
CA ALA A 149 6.58 0.40 21.84
C ALA A 149 5.42 -0.61 21.95
N CYS A 150 4.44 -0.36 22.82
CA CYS A 150 3.25 -1.20 22.92
C CYS A 150 2.39 -1.18 21.64
N PHE A 151 2.28 -0.03 20.98
CA PHE A 151 1.53 0.12 19.73
C PHE A 151 2.26 -0.57 18.56
N ILE A 152 3.59 -0.42 18.51
CA ILE A 152 4.45 -1.13 17.55
C ILE A 152 4.29 -2.64 17.73
N GLY A 153 4.35 -3.14 18.97
CA GLY A 153 4.15 -4.56 19.27
C GLY A 153 2.77 -5.08 18.84
N TRP A 154 1.71 -4.28 18.92
CA TRP A 154 0.40 -4.68 18.39
C TRP A 154 0.41 -4.87 16.88
N ILE A 155 1.04 -3.96 16.14
CA ILE A 155 1.18 -4.06 14.68
C ILE A 155 2.07 -5.25 14.30
N GLU A 156 3.21 -5.40 14.98
CA GLU A 156 4.15 -6.49 14.78
C GLU A 156 3.47 -7.86 14.96
N GLN A 157 2.68 -8.03 16.01
CA GLN A 157 1.90 -9.26 16.19
C GLN A 157 0.90 -9.48 15.06
N CYS A 158 0.22 -8.44 14.59
CA CYS A 158 -0.74 -8.57 13.49
C CYS A 158 -0.10 -9.03 12.18
N VAL A 159 1.11 -8.59 11.86
CA VAL A 159 1.78 -8.88 10.58
C VAL A 159 2.61 -10.16 10.62
N THR A 160 3.28 -10.46 11.76
CA THR A 160 4.23 -11.61 11.85
C THR A 160 3.57 -12.93 12.25
N THR A 161 2.38 -12.90 12.87
CA THR A 161 1.70 -14.13 13.37
C THR A 161 0.55 -14.60 12.48
N ALA A 162 0.39 -13.99 11.30
CA ALA A 162 -0.69 -14.34 10.38
C ALA A 162 -0.50 -15.77 9.86
N SER A 163 -1.57 -16.56 9.89
CA SER A 163 -1.58 -17.93 9.35
C SER A 163 -2.70 -18.06 8.34
N PHE A 164 -2.44 -18.70 7.21
CA PHE A 164 -3.42 -18.83 6.13
C PHE A 164 -3.82 -20.28 5.92
N SER A 165 -5.06 -20.47 5.49
CA SER A 165 -5.57 -21.76 5.06
C SER A 165 -6.25 -21.59 3.71
N ILE A 166 -5.88 -22.35 2.70
CA ILE A 166 -6.47 -22.26 1.36
C ILE A 166 -7.83 -22.97 1.35
N SER A 167 -8.82 -22.37 0.68
CA SER A 167 -10.14 -22.94 0.44
C SER A 167 -10.48 -22.85 -1.05
N LEU A 168 -10.59 -23.99 -1.72
CA LEU A 168 -11.03 -24.09 -3.12
C LEU A 168 -12.55 -24.21 -3.17
N MET A 169 -13.25 -23.21 -3.73
CA MET A 169 -14.69 -23.30 -3.97
C MET A 169 -14.95 -23.90 -5.36
N VAL A 170 -15.19 -25.22 -5.43
CA VAL A 170 -15.62 -25.89 -6.67
C VAL A 170 -17.14 -25.93 -6.71
N GLN A 171 -17.73 -25.32 -7.74
CA GLN A 171 -19.16 -25.03 -7.86
C GLN A 171 -20.06 -26.28 -8.02
N SER A 172 -19.51 -27.50 -8.07
CA SER A 172 -20.28 -28.75 -8.28
C SER A 172 -20.14 -29.84 -7.21
N MET A 173 -19.18 -29.78 -6.28
CA MET A 173 -19.06 -30.73 -5.17
C MET A 173 -18.28 -30.06 -4.03
N GLY A 174 -18.89 -29.92 -2.86
CA GLY A 174 -18.29 -29.29 -1.68
C GLY A 174 -17.16 -30.12 -1.08
N ILE A 175 -15.98 -30.07 -1.69
CA ILE A 175 -14.75 -30.64 -1.14
C ILE A 175 -13.94 -29.49 -0.53
N PHE A 176 -13.78 -29.53 0.80
CA PHE A 176 -12.96 -28.58 1.56
C PHE A 176 -11.57 -29.20 1.75
N LEU A 177 -10.57 -28.74 1.00
CA LEU A 177 -9.16 -29.07 1.24
C LEU A 177 -8.53 -27.88 1.95
N VAL A 178 -8.14 -28.06 3.21
CA VAL A 178 -7.39 -27.07 3.99
C VAL A 178 -5.90 -27.33 3.77
N LEU A 179 -5.23 -26.43 3.05
CA LEU A 179 -3.77 -26.37 3.01
C LEU A 179 -3.36 -25.18 3.87
N GLU A 180 -2.63 -25.41 4.95
CA GLU A 180 -2.05 -24.34 5.77
C GLU A 180 -0.84 -23.76 5.04
N ASP A 181 -0.87 -22.46 4.76
CA ASP A 181 0.26 -21.71 4.22
C ASP A 181 0.43 -20.43 5.05
N SER A 182 1.65 -19.94 5.20
CA SER A 182 2.01 -18.92 6.18
C SER A 182 2.52 -17.68 5.46
N ASP A 183 1.69 -16.95 4.70
CA ASP A 183 2.14 -15.62 4.27
C ASP A 183 1.10 -14.57 3.87
N ARG A 184 1.32 -13.39 4.49
CA ARG A 184 1.02 -11.97 4.13
C ARG A 184 -0.41 -11.57 3.77
N VAL A 185 -1.02 -10.69 4.60
CA VAL A 185 -1.73 -9.44 4.22
C VAL A 185 -1.96 -8.59 5.49
N THR A 186 -1.43 -7.35 5.53
CA THR A 186 -2.05 -6.27 6.32
C THR A 186 -1.77 -4.92 5.66
N HIS A 187 -2.77 -4.04 5.67
CA HIS A 187 -2.66 -2.71 5.07
C HIS A 187 -1.81 -1.78 5.95
N VAL A 188 -0.62 -1.44 5.48
CA VAL A 188 0.16 -0.31 6.00
C VAL A 188 0.45 0.64 4.84
N THR A 189 0.02 1.89 4.99
CA THR A 189 0.39 2.97 4.08
C THR A 189 1.68 3.59 4.60
N ILE A 190 2.79 3.37 3.89
CA ILE A 190 4.08 4.01 4.18
C ILE A 190 4.21 5.23 3.29
N SER A 191 4.45 6.38 3.92
CA SER A 191 4.63 7.66 3.24
C SER A 191 6.07 8.11 3.44
N LEU A 192 6.84 8.16 2.36
CA LEU A 192 8.19 8.71 2.38
C LEU A 192 8.12 10.22 2.17
N ARG A 193 8.71 10.98 3.08
CA ARG A 193 9.04 12.38 2.88
C ARG A 193 10.54 12.47 2.60
N SER A 194 10.94 13.01 1.45
CA SER A 194 12.34 13.30 1.18
C SER A 194 12.75 14.58 1.92
N CYS A 195 13.73 14.47 2.81
CA CYS A 195 14.28 15.57 3.59
C CYS A 195 15.67 15.95 3.06
N ASN A 196 15.83 16.23 1.77
CA ASN A 196 17.09 16.77 1.23
C ASN A 196 16.82 18.07 0.47
N GLY A 197 17.01 19.18 1.19
CA GLY A 197 16.73 20.56 0.76
C GLY A 197 17.73 21.14 -0.24
N ASN A 198 18.04 20.44 -1.33
CA ASN A 198 18.86 21.00 -2.42
C ASN A 198 18.46 20.51 -3.82
N MET A 199 17.29 19.89 -4.00
CA MET A 199 16.80 19.46 -5.31
C MET A 199 15.33 19.85 -5.57
N ASP A 200 15.06 20.55 -6.68
CA ASP A 200 13.73 20.95 -7.15
C ASP A 200 12.96 19.77 -7.77
N TYR A 201 12.38 18.91 -6.91
CA TYR A 201 11.38 17.91 -7.32
C TYR A 201 10.02 18.27 -6.74
N SER A 202 8.98 18.14 -7.56
CA SER A 202 7.59 18.16 -7.10
C SER A 202 7.03 16.75 -7.18
N TYR A 203 6.19 16.32 -6.25
CA TYR A 203 5.62 14.98 -6.27
C TYR A 203 4.15 14.97 -5.88
N VAL A 204 3.43 13.96 -6.37
CA VAL A 204 2.05 13.63 -6.00
C VAL A 204 2.00 12.14 -5.70
N THR A 205 1.32 11.76 -4.62
CA THR A 205 1.24 10.35 -4.21
C THR A 205 -0.22 9.91 -4.19
N GLU A 206 -0.57 8.98 -5.07
CA GLU A 206 -1.89 8.34 -5.11
C GLU A 206 -1.76 6.88 -5.50
N PHE A 207 -1.62 5.97 -4.52
CA PHE A 207 -1.40 4.52 -4.74
C PHE A 207 -0.15 4.14 -5.56
N GLU A 208 0.33 5.06 -6.39
CA GLU A 208 1.45 5.12 -7.30
C GLU A 208 2.17 6.45 -6.99
N MET A 209 3.50 6.48 -7.14
CA MET A 209 4.31 7.66 -6.84
C MET A 209 4.56 8.42 -8.14
N ILE A 210 4.02 9.65 -8.24
CA ILE A 210 4.28 10.55 -9.37
C ILE A 210 5.37 11.53 -8.92
N ILE A 211 6.51 11.49 -9.61
CA ILE A 211 7.66 12.36 -9.38
C ILE A 211 7.82 13.24 -10.60
N ILE A 212 7.79 14.56 -10.41
CA ILE A 212 8.04 15.55 -11.44
C ILE A 212 9.40 16.16 -11.19
N SER A 213 10.30 15.97 -12.16
CA SER A 213 11.68 16.44 -12.11
C SER A 213 11.95 17.48 -13.19
N SER A 214 12.48 18.63 -12.79
CA SER A 214 13.14 19.54 -13.73
C SER A 214 14.40 18.86 -14.28
N PHE A 215 14.56 18.79 -15.60
CA PHE A 215 15.78 18.22 -16.18
C PHE A 215 16.98 19.04 -15.73
N THR A 216 17.97 18.37 -15.16
CA THR A 216 19.37 18.79 -15.34
C THR A 216 20.26 17.53 -15.41
N GLY A 217 20.37 16.93 -16.59
CA GLY A 217 21.41 15.96 -16.93
C GLY A 217 21.35 14.58 -16.27
N ASN A 218 22.16 13.67 -16.82
CA ASN A 218 22.24 12.26 -16.44
C ASN A 218 22.44 12.02 -14.93
N ALA A 219 23.18 12.88 -14.25
CA ALA A 219 23.47 12.74 -12.83
C ALA A 219 22.18 12.67 -11.97
N ARG A 220 21.14 13.47 -12.27
CA ARG A 220 19.89 13.45 -11.49
C ARG A 220 19.07 12.18 -11.72
N ASN A 221 19.01 11.68 -12.95
CA ASN A 221 18.25 10.47 -13.25
C ASN A 221 18.93 9.22 -12.65
N THR A 222 20.26 9.23 -12.57
CA THR A 222 21.02 8.20 -11.84
C THR A 222 20.70 8.24 -10.35
N VAL A 223 20.64 9.43 -9.73
CA VAL A 223 20.24 9.55 -8.32
C VAL A 223 18.84 8.99 -8.07
N ILE A 224 17.87 9.27 -8.96
CA ILE A 224 16.52 8.70 -8.84
C ILE A 224 16.56 7.17 -8.93
N LYS A 225 17.29 6.62 -9.89
CA LYS A 225 17.45 5.17 -10.05
C LYS A 225 18.05 4.53 -8.80
N ASP A 226 19.16 5.09 -8.30
CA ASP A 226 19.88 4.57 -7.15
C ASP A 226 19.02 4.68 -5.88
N THR A 227 18.30 5.80 -5.70
CA THR A 227 17.37 5.99 -4.58
C THR A 227 16.22 4.98 -4.63
N LEU A 228 15.65 4.72 -5.80
CA LEU A 228 14.58 3.72 -5.96
C LEU A 228 15.11 2.30 -5.70
N ALA A 229 16.33 1.99 -6.12
CA ALA A 229 16.96 0.70 -5.87
C ALA A 229 17.27 0.49 -4.38
N GLU A 230 17.83 1.51 -3.71
CA GLU A 230 18.08 1.49 -2.27
C GLU A 230 16.78 1.35 -1.48
N PHE A 231 15.75 2.14 -1.84
CA PHE A 231 14.43 2.02 -1.24
C PHE A 231 13.84 0.62 -1.41
N ALA A 232 13.90 0.05 -2.61
CA ALA A 232 13.41 -1.30 -2.87
C ALA A 232 14.18 -2.36 -2.08
N ASN A 233 15.49 -2.20 -1.92
CA ASN A 233 16.35 -3.11 -1.16
C ASN A 233 16.04 -3.09 0.35
N ILE A 234 15.75 -1.91 0.91
CA ILE A 234 15.47 -1.77 2.35
C ILE A 234 14.01 -2.13 2.65
N SER A 235 13.07 -1.70 1.80
CA SER A 235 11.63 -1.83 2.09
C SER A 235 10.99 -3.11 1.55
N GLY A 236 11.64 -3.82 0.63
CA GLY A 236 11.05 -4.90 -0.17
C GLY A 236 10.10 -4.43 -1.27
N LEU A 237 9.74 -3.15 -1.32
CA LEU A 237 8.79 -2.60 -2.28
C LEU A 237 9.46 -2.42 -3.65
N GLN A 238 9.22 -3.39 -4.53
CA GLN A 238 9.78 -3.40 -5.87
C GLN A 238 9.01 -2.50 -6.84
N VAL A 239 9.74 -1.79 -7.69
CA VAL A 239 9.16 -1.00 -8.78
C VAL A 239 8.69 -1.93 -9.90
N ASN A 240 7.47 -1.71 -10.36
CA ASN A 240 6.94 -2.37 -11.54
C ASN A 240 7.31 -1.58 -12.81
N ALA A 241 8.46 -1.91 -13.40
CA ALA A 241 8.96 -1.25 -14.60
C ALA A 241 7.96 -1.27 -15.78
N SER A 242 7.15 -2.33 -15.89
CA SER A 242 6.17 -2.50 -16.98
C SER A 242 4.95 -1.59 -16.88
N LYS A 243 4.62 -1.11 -15.67
CA LYS A 243 3.53 -0.16 -15.44
C LYS A 243 4.01 1.24 -15.08
N SER A 244 5.30 1.39 -14.80
CA SER A 244 5.94 2.67 -14.58
C SER A 244 6.16 3.38 -15.93
N GLN A 245 5.97 4.68 -15.93
CA GLN A 245 5.95 5.49 -17.14
C GLN A 245 6.82 6.74 -17.00
N ILE A 246 7.39 7.18 -18.12
CA ILE A 246 8.14 8.43 -18.22
C ILE A 246 7.52 9.29 -19.30
N ILE A 247 7.17 10.51 -18.92
CA ILE A 247 6.63 11.54 -19.83
C ILE A 247 7.69 12.64 -19.95
N ILE A 248 8.10 12.96 -21.16
CA ILE A 248 9.16 13.96 -21.42
C ILE A 248 8.58 15.14 -22.18
N SER A 249 8.88 16.35 -21.73
CA SER A 249 8.50 17.59 -22.39
C SER A 249 9.01 17.67 -23.83
N LYS A 250 8.37 18.48 -24.68
CA LYS A 250 8.81 18.69 -26.07
C LYS A 250 10.27 19.19 -26.19
N SER A 251 10.74 20.02 -25.26
CA SER A 251 12.11 20.55 -25.26
C SER A 251 13.17 19.52 -24.85
N GLY A 252 12.79 18.42 -24.18
CA GLY A 252 13.69 17.39 -23.66
C GLY A 252 13.80 16.11 -24.51
N GLN A 253 13.22 16.08 -25.71
CA GLN A 253 13.13 14.85 -26.51
C GLN A 253 14.48 14.24 -26.92
N HIS A 254 15.53 15.05 -26.97
CA HIS A 254 16.89 14.59 -27.33
C HIS A 254 17.50 13.65 -26.27
N GLU A 255 17.10 13.76 -25.00
CA GLU A 255 17.56 12.91 -23.90
C GLU A 255 16.61 11.72 -23.62
N LYS A 256 15.52 11.60 -24.38
CA LYS A 256 14.47 10.61 -24.11
C LYS A 256 14.95 9.18 -24.05
N GLN A 257 15.65 8.73 -25.10
CA GLN A 257 16.08 7.34 -25.20
C GLN A 257 17.03 6.98 -24.06
N GLN A 258 17.96 7.89 -23.74
CA GLN A 258 18.89 7.72 -22.64
C GLN A 258 18.19 7.51 -21.29
N ILE A 259 17.12 8.27 -21.03
CA ILE A 259 16.37 8.17 -19.76
C ILE A 259 15.57 6.87 -19.70
N LEU A 260 14.94 6.49 -20.80
CA LEU A 260 14.20 5.23 -20.91
C LEU A 260 15.14 4.04 -20.69
N ASP A 261 16.32 4.04 -21.30
CA ASP A 261 17.32 2.98 -21.14
C ASP A 261 17.89 2.95 -19.71
N LEU A 262 18.08 4.11 -19.08
CA LEU A 262 18.59 4.20 -17.71
C LEU A 262 17.61 3.61 -16.69
N LEU A 263 16.33 3.98 -16.78
CA LEU A 263 15.30 3.61 -15.80
C LEU A 263 14.55 2.32 -16.15
N GLY A 264 14.54 1.90 -17.42
CA GLY A 264 13.85 0.70 -17.89
C GLY A 264 12.32 0.81 -17.88
N PHE A 265 11.77 2.03 -17.83
CA PHE A 265 10.33 2.29 -17.79
C PHE A 265 9.75 2.52 -19.18
N GLN A 266 8.43 2.43 -19.29
CA GLN A 266 7.74 2.68 -20.56
C GLN A 266 7.60 4.19 -20.82
N GLU A 267 7.47 4.56 -22.10
CA GLU A 267 7.05 5.92 -22.43
C GLU A 267 5.56 6.11 -22.07
N GLY A 268 5.26 7.18 -21.35
CA GLY A 268 3.91 7.63 -21.07
C GLY A 268 3.47 8.75 -22.02
N PHE A 269 2.16 8.89 -22.18
CA PHE A 269 1.56 9.98 -22.96
C PHE A 269 0.61 10.80 -22.11
N TYR A 270 0.56 12.09 -22.42
CA TYR A 270 -0.45 12.98 -21.90
C TYR A 270 -1.76 12.76 -22.68
N GLN A 271 -2.87 12.51 -21.98
CA GLN A 271 -4.22 12.65 -22.53
C GLN A 271 -4.87 13.91 -21.97
#